data_AF-A0A7C1YSH1-F1
#
_entry.id   AF-A0A7C1YSH1-F1
#
_cell.length_a   1.000
_cell.length_b   1.000
_cell.length_c   1.000
_cell.angle_alpha   90.00
_cell.angle_beta   90.00
_cell.angle_gamma   90.00
#
_symmetry.space_group_name_H-M   'P 1'
#
loop_
_entity.id
_entity.type
_entity.pdbx_description
1 polymer ?
#
loop_
_entity_poly.entity_id
_entity_poly.type
_entity_poly.pdbx_seq_one_letter_code
_entity_poly.pdbx_strand_id
1 'polypeptide(L)'
;FINGELYGRVTNVPWAMVFPNSDGLSRHPSQLYEAFFEGLVLFVILWKLRKKDYPDGHMVLYFMLLYGIFRFFLEFFRQPDPQIGLLFGIFSMGQILCMAMIIFSAMFLLLKRSDQG
;
A
#
# COMPACT_ATOMS: atom_id res chain seq x y z
N PHE A 1 -8.76 -11.86 -4.05
CA PHE A 1 -8.27 -13.26 -4.03
C PHE A 1 -9.38 -14.25 -4.33
N ILE A 2 -10.44 -14.35 -3.51
CA ILE A 2 -11.57 -15.29 -3.72
C ILE A 2 -12.23 -15.12 -5.10
N ASN A 3 -12.43 -13.87 -5.55
CA ASN A 3 -13.01 -13.58 -6.86
C ASN A 3 -12.04 -13.75 -8.04
N GLY A 4 -10.74 -13.97 -7.78
CA GLY A 4 -9.73 -14.09 -8.84
C GLY A 4 -9.38 -12.80 -9.59
N GLU A 5 -9.75 -11.62 -9.07
CA GLU A 5 -9.53 -10.31 -9.71
C GLU A 5 -8.37 -9.52 -9.10
N LEU A 6 -7.82 -8.54 -9.82
CA LEU A 6 -6.75 -7.62 -9.38
C LEU A 6 -5.43 -8.31 -8.99
N TYR A 7 -5.07 -9.36 -9.72
CA TYR A 7 -3.81 -10.05 -9.55
C TYR A 7 -2.62 -9.23 -10.06
N GLY A 8 -1.43 -9.60 -9.59
CA GLY A 8 -0.20 -8.90 -9.89
C GLY A 8 0.37 -9.22 -11.27
N ARG A 9 1.58 -8.69 -11.50
CA ARG A 9 2.36 -8.92 -12.72
C ARG A 9 2.74 -10.41 -12.87
N VAL A 10 2.99 -10.80 -14.12
CA VAL A 10 3.54 -12.12 -14.46
C VAL A 10 4.91 -12.28 -13.80
N THR A 11 5.15 -13.45 -13.24
CA THR A 11 6.36 -13.73 -12.45
C THR A 11 6.65 -15.22 -12.39
N ASN A 12 7.90 -15.55 -12.09
CA ASN A 12 8.40 -16.93 -11.99
C ASN A 12 8.78 -17.31 -10.56
N VAL A 13 8.37 -16.53 -9.56
CA VAL A 13 8.63 -16.86 -8.15
C VAL A 13 7.89 -18.13 -7.72
N PRO A 14 8.43 -18.93 -6.78
CA PRO A 14 7.88 -20.25 -6.46
C PRO A 14 6.48 -20.23 -5.81
N TRP A 15 6.04 -19.07 -5.32
CA TRP A 15 4.68 -18.85 -4.76
C TRP A 15 3.76 -18.11 -5.73
N ALA A 16 4.12 -18.02 -7.01
CA ALA A 16 3.23 -17.47 -8.03
C ALA A 16 1.99 -18.36 -8.18
N MET A 17 0.84 -17.74 -8.48
CA MET A 17 -0.42 -18.44 -8.66
C MET A 17 -0.99 -18.18 -10.05
N VAL A 18 -1.62 -19.20 -10.62
CA VAL A 18 -2.45 -19.09 -11.82
C VAL A 18 -3.90 -18.92 -11.35
N PHE A 19 -4.55 -17.84 -11.77
CA PHE A 19 -5.91 -17.54 -11.34
C PHE A 19 -6.95 -18.16 -12.30
N PRO A 20 -8.07 -18.73 -11.81
CA PRO A 20 -9.03 -19.48 -12.63
C PRO A 20 -9.69 -18.69 -13.79
N ASN A 21 -9.62 -17.36 -13.75
CA ASN A 21 -10.19 -16.44 -14.77
C ASN A 21 -9.12 -15.51 -15.38
N SER A 22 -7.83 -15.84 -15.27
CA SER A 22 -6.75 -15.06 -15.89
C SER A 22 -6.29 -15.66 -17.22
N ASP A 23 -5.26 -15.06 -17.81
CA ASP A 23 -4.55 -15.48 -19.02
C ASP A 23 -3.75 -16.80 -18.89
N GLY A 24 -3.98 -17.59 -17.85
CA GLY A 24 -3.25 -18.84 -17.58
C GLY A 24 -1.78 -18.65 -17.16
N LEU A 25 -1.31 -17.42 -17.00
CA LEU A 25 0.07 -17.12 -16.62
C LEU A 25 0.23 -17.09 -15.08
N SER A 26 1.41 -17.53 -14.63
CA SER A 26 1.83 -17.44 -13.23
C SER A 26 2.04 -15.98 -12.82
N ARG A 27 1.30 -15.53 -11.81
CA ARG A 27 1.27 -14.13 -11.38
C ARG A 27 1.47 -13.97 -9.89
N HIS A 28 1.95 -12.80 -9.48
CA HIS A 28 2.02 -12.46 -8.06
C HIS A 28 0.60 -12.42 -7.46
N PRO A 29 0.33 -13.11 -6.35
CA PRO A 29 -0.92 -12.95 -5.61
C PRO A 29 -0.91 -11.64 -4.80
N SER A 30 -0.88 -10.50 -5.50
CA SER A 30 -0.83 -9.16 -4.91
C SER A 30 -1.90 -8.92 -3.86
N GLN A 31 -3.08 -9.51 -4.02
CA GLN A 31 -4.18 -9.35 -3.06
C GLN A 31 -3.84 -9.95 -1.70
N LEU A 32 -3.03 -11.02 -1.64
CA LEU A 32 -2.54 -11.58 -0.38
C LEU A 32 -1.48 -10.68 0.25
N TYR A 33 -0.62 -10.05 -0.57
CA TYR A 33 0.33 -9.07 -0.06
C TYR A 33 -0.39 -7.84 0.49
N GLU A 34 -1.37 -7.30 -0.24
CA GLU A 34 -2.25 -6.20 0.20
C GLU A 34 -2.96 -6.56 1.51
N ALA A 35 -3.64 -7.71 1.58
CA ALA A 35 -4.31 -8.14 2.81
C ALA A 35 -3.34 -8.32 3.99
N PHE A 36 -2.13 -8.82 3.75
CA PHE A 36 -1.13 -9.00 4.80
C PHE A 36 -0.56 -7.67 5.28
N PHE A 37 -0.08 -6.81 4.38
CA PHE A 37 0.59 -5.56 4.76
C PHE A 37 -0.41 -4.45 5.15
N GLU A 38 -1.40 -4.17 4.31
CA GLU A 38 -2.40 -3.11 4.55
C GLU A 38 -3.45 -3.55 5.58
N GLY A 39 -3.68 -4.85 5.74
CA GLY A 39 -4.57 -5.39 6.76
C GLY A 39 -3.82 -5.75 8.05
N LEU A 40 -3.19 -6.92 8.08
CA LEU A 40 -2.65 -7.50 9.32
C LEU A 40 -1.50 -6.69 9.93
N VAL A 41 -0.47 -6.38 9.13
CA VAL A 41 0.73 -5.66 9.61
C VAL A 41 0.36 -4.24 10.06
N LEU A 42 -0.40 -3.51 9.23
CA LEU A 42 -0.88 -2.17 9.56
C LEU A 42 -1.71 -2.18 10.86
N PHE A 43 -2.64 -3.14 11.00
CA PHE A 43 -3.44 -3.30 12.21
C PHE A 43 -2.56 -3.54 13.45
N VAL A 44 -1.59 -4.45 13.37
CA VAL A 44 -0.69 -4.76 14.51
C VAL A 44 0.13 -3.53 14.91
N ILE A 45 0.64 -2.76 13.95
CA ILE A 45 1.41 -1.53 14.23
C ILE A 45 0.52 -0.50 14.94
N LEU A 46 -0.66 -0.21 14.38
CA LEU A 46 -1.57 0.78 14.97
C LEU A 46 -2.11 0.34 16.33
N TRP A 47 -2.39 -0.95 16.50
CA TRP A 47 -2.81 -1.52 17.78
C TRP A 47 -1.74 -1.36 18.88
N LYS A 48 -0.46 -1.49 18.52
CA LYS A 48 0.66 -1.21 19.43
C LYS A 48 0.76 0.28 19.75
N LEU A 49 0.62 1.14 18.74
CA LEU A 49 0.67 2.60 18.91
C LEU A 49 -0.48 3.13 19.79
N ARG A 50 -1.64 2.45 19.80
CA ARG A 50 -2.80 2.81 20.66
C ARG A 50 -2.46 2.94 22.14
N LYS A 51 -1.44 2.22 22.63
CA LYS A 51 -1.06 2.29 24.05
C LYS A 51 -0.29 3.57 24.44
N LYS A 52 0.04 4.43 23.47
CA LYS A 52 0.67 5.73 23.72
C LYS A 52 -0.38 6.82 23.73
N ASP A 53 -0.22 7.78 24.66
CA ASP A 53 -0.98 9.02 24.69
C ASP A 53 -0.51 9.93 23.56
N TYR A 54 -1.07 9.72 22.38
CA TYR A 54 -0.90 10.60 21.25
C TYR A 54 -2.00 11.65 21.22
N PRO A 55 -1.68 12.91 20.88
CA PRO A 55 -2.70 13.94 20.72
C PRO A 55 -3.66 13.61 19.59
N ASP A 56 -4.85 14.19 19.67
CA ASP A 56 -5.91 13.96 18.68
C ASP A 56 -5.41 14.18 17.24
N GLY A 57 -5.77 13.22 16.38
CA GLY A 57 -5.43 13.20 14.96
C GLY A 57 -4.09 12.55 14.59
N HIS A 58 -3.18 12.25 15.54
CA HIS A 58 -1.92 11.57 15.22
C HIS A 58 -2.13 10.14 14.70
N MET A 59 -3.12 9.42 15.22
CA MET A 59 -3.44 8.06 14.77
C MET A 59 -3.84 8.03 13.29
N VAL A 60 -4.60 9.02 12.82
CA VAL A 60 -4.99 9.14 11.41
C VAL A 60 -3.77 9.41 10.55
N LEU A 61 -2.88 10.31 10.99
CA LEU A 61 -1.64 10.59 10.27
C LEU A 61 -0.70 9.39 10.20
N TYR A 62 -0.58 8.61 11.29
CA TYR A 62 0.19 7.36 11.28
C TYR A 62 -0.43 6.32 10.36
N PHE A 63 -1.76 6.18 10.35
CA PHE A 63 -2.46 5.31 9.41
C PHE A 63 -2.17 5.72 7.97
N MET A 64 -2.38 6.98 7.60
CA MET A 64 -2.16 7.47 6.24
C MET A 64 -0.70 7.32 5.79
N LEU A 65 0.25 7.60 6.68
CA LEU A 65 1.68 7.43 6.41
C LEU A 65 2.03 5.96 6.14
N LEU A 66 1.67 5.05 7.05
CA LEU A 66 2.00 3.63 6.94
C LEU A 66 1.28 2.96 5.77
N TYR A 67 -0.01 3.27 5.59
CA TYR A 67 -0.79 2.79 4.46
C TYR A 67 -0.18 3.25 3.13
N GLY A 68 0.21 4.52 3.02
CA GLY A 68 0.86 5.05 1.82
C GLY A 68 2.18 4.37 1.51
N ILE A 69 2.99 4.10 2.53
CA ILE A 69 4.26 3.37 2.38
C ILE A 69 4.00 1.96 1.85
N PHE A 70 3.12 1.19 2.50
CA PHE A 70 2.83 -0.18 2.06
C PHE A 70 2.27 -0.20 0.64
N ARG A 71 1.32 0.68 0.34
CA ARG A 71 0.70 0.72 -0.97
C ARG A 71 1.67 1.12 -2.08
N PHE A 72 2.59 2.06 -1.80
CA PHE A 72 3.66 2.41 -2.72
C PHE A 72 4.55 1.20 -3.09
N PHE A 73 4.91 0.38 -2.09
CA PHE A 73 5.70 -0.83 -2.32
C PHE A 73 4.92 -1.95 -3.02
N LEU A 74 3.65 -2.14 -2.67
CA LEU A 74 2.81 -3.19 -3.25
C LEU A 74 2.43 -2.92 -4.71
N GLU A 75 2.32 -1.65 -5.07
CA GLU A 75 2.05 -1.21 -6.44
C GLU A 75 3.12 -1.68 -7.45
N PHE A 76 4.36 -1.95 -7.01
CA PHE A 76 5.39 -2.56 -7.86
C PHE A 76 5.04 -3.99 -8.28
N PHE A 77 4.34 -4.73 -7.42
CA PHE A 77 3.89 -6.10 -7.71
C PHE A 77 2.56 -6.13 -8.47
N ARG A 78 1.81 -5.03 -8.44
CA ARG A 78 0.52 -4.89 -9.14
C ARG A 78 0.73 -4.67 -10.63
N GLN A 79 -0.13 -5.26 -11.45
CA GLN A 79 -0.13 -4.98 -12.88
C GLN A 79 -0.66 -3.54 -13.12
N PRO A 80 0.06 -2.69 -13.88
CA PRO A 80 -0.44 -1.36 -14.20
C PRO A 80 -1.74 -1.47 -15.00
N ASP A 81 -2.73 -0.64 -14.68
CA ASP A 81 -3.99 -0.61 -15.43
C ASP A 81 -3.72 -0.28 -16.91
N PRO A 82 -4.16 -1.14 -17.87
CA PRO A 82 -3.86 -0.97 -19.28
C PRO A 82 -4.46 0.30 -19.89
N GLN A 83 -5.46 0.90 -19.24
CA GLN A 83 -6.15 2.11 -19.70
C GLN A 83 -5.42 3.43 -19.37
N ILE A 84 -4.62 3.45 -18.30
CA ILE A 84 -3.90 4.65 -17.83
C ILE A 84 -2.41 4.57 -18.16
N GLY A 85 -1.86 3.35 -18.26
CA GLY A 85 -0.42 3.15 -18.45
C GLY A 85 0.41 3.68 -17.27
N LEU A 86 1.71 3.86 -17.49
CA LEU A 86 2.60 4.54 -16.55
C LEU A 86 2.58 6.04 -16.85
N LEU A 87 2.28 6.87 -15.85
CA LEU A 87 2.48 8.31 -15.99
C LEU A 87 3.98 8.60 -16.10
N PHE A 88 4.37 9.32 -17.14
CA PHE A 88 5.77 9.59 -17.49
C PHE A 88 6.65 8.34 -17.71
N GLY A 89 6.07 7.14 -17.86
CA GLY A 89 6.83 5.90 -18.06
C GLY A 89 7.59 5.40 -16.83
N ILE A 90 7.47 6.05 -15.67
CA ILE A 90 8.27 5.77 -14.47
C ILE A 90 7.39 5.37 -13.29
N PHE A 91 6.26 6.04 -13.08
CA PHE A 91 5.40 5.81 -11.92
C PHE A 91 3.95 5.53 -12.31
N SER A 92 3.29 4.62 -11.59
CA SER A 92 1.84 4.46 -11.71
C SER A 92 1.12 5.64 -11.04
N MET A 93 -0.12 5.90 -11.45
CA MET A 93 -1.02 6.82 -10.73
C MET A 93 -1.09 6.49 -9.23
N GLY A 94 -1.14 5.20 -8.89
CA GLY A 94 -1.14 4.73 -7.51
C GLY A 94 0.09 5.18 -6.74
N GLN A 95 1.28 5.09 -7.32
CA GLN A 95 2.52 5.53 -6.68
C GLN A 95 2.55 7.04 -6.41
N ILE A 96 2.08 7.86 -7.35
CA ILE A 96 2.03 9.32 -7.18
C ILE A 96 1.07 9.70 -6.06
N LEU A 97 -0.13 9.11 -6.03
CA LEU A 97 -1.11 9.36 -4.98
C LEU A 97 -0.58 8.89 -3.60
N CYS A 98 0.11 7.75 -3.55
CA CYS A 98 0.74 7.28 -2.33
C CYS A 98 1.85 8.22 -1.85
N MET A 99 2.71 8.71 -2.76
CA MET A 99 3.74 9.69 -2.43
C MET A 99 3.13 10.99 -1.87
N ALA A 100 2.08 11.51 -2.50
CA ALA A 100 1.40 12.71 -2.02
C ALA A 100 0.84 12.51 -0.60
N MET A 101 0.23 11.35 -0.33
CA MET A 101 -0.31 11.00 0.98
C MET A 101 0.79 10.81 2.04
N ILE A 102 1.92 10.19 1.69
CA ILE A 102 3.09 10.04 2.58
C ILE A 102 3.64 11.41 2.96
N ILE A 103 3.87 12.29 1.96
CA ILE A 103 4.43 13.63 2.18
C ILE A 103 3.50 14.46 3.05
N PHE A 104 2.20 14.45 2.74
CA PHE A 104 1.19 15.15 3.54
C PHE A 104 1.18 14.66 4.99
N SER A 105 1.14 13.35 5.20
CA SER A 105 1.09 12.76 6.55
C SER A 105 2.36 13.05 7.35
N ALA A 106 3.53 12.95 6.72
CA ALA A 106 4.82 13.25 7.35
C ALA A 106 4.94 14.73 7.73
N MET A 107 4.55 15.64 6.83
CA MET A 107 4.59 17.08 7.08
C MET A 107 3.71 17.46 8.28
N PHE A 108 2.47 16.96 8.33
CA PHE A 108 1.57 17.24 9.46
C PHE A 108 2.03 16.64 10.78
N LEU A 109 2.67 15.46 10.77
CA LEU A 109 3.28 14.88 11.98
C LEU A 109 4.46 15.72 12.49
N LEU A 110 5.27 16.28 11.60
CA LEU A 110 6.39 17.15 11.97
C LEU A 110 5.90 18.49 12.53
N LEU A 111 4.88 19.09 11.90
CA LEU A 111 4.28 20.33 12.39
C LEU A 111 3.65 20.15 13.77
N LYS A 112 2.87 19.07 13.97
CA LYS A 112 2.27 18.79 15.27
C LYS A 112 3.30 18.49 16.36
N ARG A 113 4.45 17.87 16.02
CA ARG A 113 5.55 17.67 16.97
C ARG A 113 6.15 18.99 17.47
N SER A 114 6.21 20.01 16.61
CA SER A 114 6.75 21.33 16.99
C SER A 114 5.84 22.10 17.93
N ASP A 115 4.54 21.79 17.95
CA ASP A 115 3.54 22.47 18.80
C ASP A 115 3.48 21.87 20.22
N GLN A 116 4.17 20.75 20.45
CA GLN A 116 4.22 20.06 21.75
C GLN A 116 5.52 20.29 22.54
N GLY A 117 6.48 21.04 22.00
CA GLY A 117 7.76 21.36 22.63
C GLY A 117 7.79 22.79 23.13
#